data_AF-A0A832JAB1-F1
#
_entry.id   AF-A0A832JAB1-F1
#
_cell.length_a   1.000
_cell.length_b   1.000
_cell.length_c   1.000
_cell.angle_alpha   90.00
_cell.angle_beta   90.00
_cell.angle_gamma   90.00
#
_symmetry.space_group_name_H-M   'P 1'
#
loop_
_entity.id
_entity.type
_entity.pdbx_description
1 polymer ?
#
loop_
_entity_poly.entity_id
_entity_poly.type
_entity_poly.pdbx_seq_one_letter_code
_entity_poly.pdbx_strand_id
1 'polypeptide(L)'
;MRGRNGTSGPSRIGAGRPKRPIIAPSIICANFAELGNEVRQLEEAGADWLHFDVMDGQFVPNLTIGALVLESLRGLTELHFDVHLMVYRPDHLIEAFVISGANLITVHAEACPHLMRTLQLIR
;
A
#
# COMPACT_ATOMS: atom_id res chain seq x y z
N MET A 1 -35.52 32.07 15.25
CA MET A 1 -34.63 31.79 14.11
C MET A 1 -33.19 31.73 14.63
N ARG A 2 -32.64 30.54 14.85
CA ARG A 2 -31.23 30.35 15.28
C ARG A 2 -30.43 29.88 14.06
N GLY A 3 -29.42 30.67 13.67
CA GLY A 3 -28.54 30.38 12.55
C GLY A 3 -27.70 29.12 12.81
N ARG A 4 -27.66 28.23 11.81
CA ARG A 4 -26.70 27.12 11.76
C ARG A 4 -25.40 27.67 11.16
N ASN A 5 -24.42 27.93 12.02
CA ASN A 5 -23.04 28.11 11.57
C ASN A 5 -22.54 26.75 11.05
N GLY A 6 -22.27 26.70 9.74
CA GLY A 6 -21.57 25.59 9.11
C GLY A 6 -20.15 25.51 9.67
N THR A 7 -19.87 24.49 10.46
CA THR A 7 -18.49 24.12 10.81
C THR A 7 -17.92 23.35 9.63
N SER A 8 -17.08 24.03 8.85
CA SER A 8 -16.15 23.45 7.89
C SER A 8 -15.35 22.35 8.58
N GLY A 9 -15.61 21.09 8.24
CA GLY A 9 -14.75 19.98 8.62
C GLY A 9 -13.34 20.19 8.05
N PRO A 10 -12.28 19.73 8.72
CA PRO A 10 -10.92 19.94 8.25
C PRO A 10 -10.74 19.20 6.92
N SER A 11 -10.55 19.95 5.85
CA SER A 11 -10.12 19.45 4.54
C SER A 11 -8.71 18.86 4.68
N ARG A 12 -8.59 17.54 4.84
CA ARG A 12 -7.29 16.85 4.78
C ARG A 12 -6.84 16.64 3.34
N ILE A 13 -6.68 17.72 2.60
CA ILE A 13 -5.94 17.71 1.34
C ILE A 13 -4.73 18.62 1.57
N GLY A 14 -3.59 18.00 1.90
CA GLY A 14 -2.34 18.72 2.10
C GLY A 14 -1.42 18.14 3.18
N ALA A 15 -1.15 16.83 3.15
CA ALA A 15 0.13 16.39 3.70
C ALA A 15 1.21 16.96 2.76
N GLY A 16 1.94 17.98 3.21
CA GLY A 16 2.94 18.66 2.40
C GLY A 16 3.89 17.64 1.78
N ARG A 17 4.17 17.79 0.47
CA ARG A 17 5.12 16.94 -0.25
C ARG A 17 6.39 16.77 0.62
N PRO A 18 6.85 15.54 0.86
CA PRO A 18 8.02 15.33 1.71
C PRO A 18 9.19 16.15 1.17
N LYS A 19 9.87 16.86 2.07
CA LYS A 19 10.97 17.78 1.73
C LYS A 19 12.22 17.06 1.20
N ARG A 20 12.26 15.74 1.35
CA ARG A 20 13.28 14.82 0.83
C ARG A 20 12.61 13.69 0.04
N PRO A 21 13.29 13.04 -0.92
CA PRO A 21 12.77 11.83 -1.57
C PRO A 21 12.39 10.78 -0.54
N ILE A 22 11.30 10.06 -0.79
CA ILE A 22 10.93 8.84 -0.05
C ILE A 22 11.72 7.69 -0.65
N ILE A 23 12.37 6.90 0.20
CA ILE A 23 13.01 5.64 -0.19
C ILE A 23 12.11 4.48 0.23
N ALA A 24 11.61 3.73 -0.76
CA ALA A 24 10.70 2.60 -0.58
C ALA A 24 11.30 1.33 -1.23
N PRO A 25 12.16 0.57 -0.52
CA PRO A 25 12.74 -0.66 -1.06
C PRO A 25 11.64 -1.69 -1.35
N SER A 26 11.70 -2.33 -2.53
CA SER A 26 10.76 -3.39 -2.89
C SER A 26 11.18 -4.72 -2.29
N ILE A 27 10.26 -5.36 -1.56
CA ILE A 27 10.53 -6.64 -0.90
C ILE A 27 10.67 -7.80 -1.88
N ILE A 28 10.29 -7.63 -3.15
CA ILE A 28 10.48 -8.66 -4.19
C ILE A 28 11.95 -8.99 -4.43
N CYS A 29 12.86 -8.06 -4.09
CA CYS A 29 14.30 -8.22 -4.22
C CYS A 29 14.95 -8.83 -2.96
N ALA A 30 14.20 -9.03 -1.88
CA ALA A 30 14.72 -9.53 -0.61
C ALA A 30 14.92 -11.05 -0.63
N ASN A 31 15.75 -11.56 0.29
CA ASN A 31 15.77 -12.98 0.57
C ASN A 31 14.50 -13.40 1.34
N PHE A 32 13.54 -14.01 0.64
CA PHE A 32 12.29 -14.45 1.26
C PHE A 32 12.45 -15.45 2.41
N ALA A 33 13.55 -16.21 2.46
CA ALA A 33 13.82 -17.12 3.57
C ALA A 33 14.11 -16.38 4.89
N GLU A 34 14.48 -15.09 4.81
CA GLU A 34 14.88 -14.26 5.95
C GLU A 34 14.11 -12.92 6.00
N LEU A 35 12.92 -12.87 5.40
CA LEU A 35 12.21 -11.62 5.12
C LEU A 35 12.00 -10.73 6.36
N GLY A 36 11.71 -11.31 7.52
CA GLY A 36 11.56 -10.55 8.76
C GLY A 36 12.87 -9.88 9.23
N ASN A 37 14.03 -10.48 8.93
CA ASN A 37 15.33 -9.89 9.23
C ASN A 37 15.72 -8.84 8.19
N GLU A 38 15.45 -9.08 6.91
CA GLU A 38 15.63 -8.10 5.82
C GLU A 38 14.87 -6.81 6.13
N VAL A 39 13.61 -6.92 6.54
CA VAL A 39 12.78 -5.77 6.89
C VAL A 39 13.37 -4.93 8.03
N ARG A 40 13.87 -5.56 9.10
CA ARG A 40 14.51 -4.82 10.21
C ARG A 40 15.77 -4.11 9.77
N GLN A 41 16.59 -4.76 8.94
CA GLN A 41 17.80 -4.14 8.39
C GLN A 41 17.47 -2.93 7.51
N LEU A 42 16.39 -2.99 6.72
CA LEU A 42 15.93 -1.86 5.91
C LEU A 42 15.46 -0.69 6.79
N GLU A 43 14.73 -0.97 7.88
CA GLU A 43 14.30 0.04 8.85
C GLU A 43 15.51 0.70 9.54
N GLU A 44 16.47 -0.09 10.00
CA GLU A 44 17.72 0.40 10.60
C GLU A 44 18.57 1.22 9.62
N ALA A 45 18.57 0.84 8.33
CA ALA A 45 19.24 1.59 7.26
C ALA A 45 18.52 2.91 6.90
N GLY A 46 17.34 3.17 7.49
CA GLY A 46 16.60 4.42 7.31
C GLY A 46 15.71 4.44 6.07
N ALA A 47 15.20 3.28 5.63
CA ALA A 47 14.10 3.25 4.67
C ALA A 47 12.91 4.05 5.22
N ASP A 48 12.20 4.76 4.34
CA ASP A 48 10.98 5.47 4.76
C ASP A 48 9.80 4.50 4.72
N TRP A 49 9.66 3.74 3.61
CA TRP A 49 8.54 2.84 3.31
C TRP A 49 9.04 1.45 2.93
N LEU A 50 8.15 0.45 2.93
CA LEU A 50 8.35 -0.84 2.28
C LEU A 50 7.39 -0.96 1.10
N HIS A 51 7.93 -1.30 -0.07
CA HIS A 51 7.16 -1.46 -1.28
C HIS A 51 6.83 -2.94 -1.55
N PHE A 52 5.57 -3.21 -1.87
CA PHE A 52 5.02 -4.54 -2.09
C PHE A 52 4.47 -4.64 -3.52
N ASP A 53 5.23 -5.30 -4.40
CA ASP A 53 4.80 -5.62 -5.75
C ASP A 53 3.97 -6.92 -5.76
N VAL A 54 2.64 -6.78 -5.87
CA VAL A 54 1.68 -7.89 -5.85
C VAL A 54 1.29 -8.24 -7.28
N MET A 55 1.59 -9.46 -7.70
CA MET A 55 1.39 -9.96 -9.06
C MET A 55 0.60 -11.26 -9.04
N ASP A 56 -0.35 -11.46 -9.96
CA ASP A 56 -1.27 -12.60 -9.97
C ASP A 56 -1.07 -13.59 -11.13
N GLY A 57 -0.07 -13.39 -11.98
CA GLY A 57 0.17 -14.21 -13.16
C GLY A 57 -0.83 -14.00 -14.30
N GLN A 58 -1.80 -13.08 -14.16
CA GLN A 58 -2.83 -12.81 -15.15
C GLN A 58 -2.67 -11.41 -15.76
N PHE A 59 -2.51 -10.39 -14.92
CA PHE A 59 -2.23 -9.02 -15.40
C PHE A 59 -0.78 -8.87 -15.84
N VAL A 60 0.14 -9.53 -15.14
CA VAL A 60 1.55 -9.66 -15.50
C VAL A 60 1.96 -11.14 -15.47
N PRO A 61 2.97 -11.58 -16.24
CA PRO A 61 3.33 -13.00 -16.36
C PRO A 61 4.16 -13.55 -15.17
N ASN A 62 4.01 -12.95 -13.99
CA ASN A 62 4.69 -13.34 -12.76
C ASN A 62 3.68 -13.49 -11.61
N LEU A 63 3.99 -14.34 -10.63
CA LEU A 63 3.24 -14.51 -9.39
C LEU A 63 4.18 -14.24 -8.21
N THR A 64 3.82 -13.29 -7.34
CA THR A 64 4.71 -12.87 -6.24
C THR A 64 4.17 -13.28 -4.88
N ILE A 65 3.41 -12.40 -4.24
CA ILE A 65 2.97 -12.51 -2.85
C ILE A 65 1.51 -12.07 -2.72
N GLY A 66 0.88 -12.44 -1.60
CA GLY A 66 -0.46 -11.98 -1.23
C GLY A 66 -0.47 -11.23 0.10
N ALA A 67 -1.66 -10.83 0.54
CA ALA A 67 -1.89 -10.06 1.77
C ALA A 67 -1.32 -10.72 3.04
N LEU A 68 -1.25 -12.05 3.08
CA LEU A 68 -0.66 -12.81 4.19
C LEU A 68 0.80 -12.42 4.49
N VAL A 69 1.57 -12.05 3.46
CA VAL A 69 2.96 -11.61 3.67
C VAL A 69 3.00 -10.26 4.41
N LEU A 70 2.11 -9.33 4.05
CA LEU A 70 2.01 -8.04 4.75
C LEU A 70 1.61 -8.26 6.21
N GLU A 71 0.59 -9.09 6.45
CA GLU A 71 0.12 -9.42 7.79
C GLU A 71 1.27 -9.98 8.66
N SER A 72 2.09 -10.87 8.10
CA SER A 72 3.24 -11.45 8.80
C SER A 72 4.33 -10.44 9.15
N LEU A 73 4.44 -9.34 8.40
CA LEU A 73 5.45 -8.29 8.60
C LEU A 73 4.94 -7.10 9.40
N ARG A 74 3.63 -6.88 9.47
CA ARG A 74 3.05 -5.66 10.06
C ARG A 74 3.42 -5.47 11.52
N GLY A 75 3.60 -6.56 12.27
CA GLY A 75 4.04 -6.53 13.67
C GLY A 75 5.56 -6.51 13.89
N LEU A 76 6.37 -6.49 12.82
CA LEU A 76 7.83 -6.54 12.89
C LEU A 76 8.50 -5.18 12.62
N THR A 77 7.75 -4.20 12.13
CA THR A 77 8.27 -2.89 11.70
C THR A 77 7.19 -1.82 11.77
N GLU A 78 7.57 -0.55 11.92
CA GLU A 78 6.67 0.60 11.85
C GLU A 78 6.72 1.31 10.48
N LEU A 79 7.49 0.78 9.53
CA LEU A 79 7.58 1.32 8.18
C LEU A 79 6.21 1.37 7.48
N HIS A 80 6.03 2.38 6.64
CA HIS A 80 4.81 2.55 5.85
C HIS A 80 4.74 1.49 4.75
N PHE A 81 3.62 0.79 4.61
CA PHE A 81 3.42 -0.25 3.60
C PHE A 81 2.77 0.34 2.36
N ASP A 82 3.56 0.41 1.28
CA ASP A 82 3.15 0.83 -0.05
C ASP A 82 2.89 -0.39 -0.93
N VAL A 83 1.61 -0.64 -1.24
CA VAL A 83 1.16 -1.82 -1.97
C VAL A 83 0.84 -1.46 -3.40
N HIS A 84 1.49 -2.15 -4.32
CA HIS A 84 1.31 -2.00 -5.76
C HIS A 84 0.64 -3.24 -6.35
N LEU A 85 -0.64 -3.10 -6.72
CA LEU A 85 -1.45 -4.18 -7.24
C LEU A 85 -1.33 -4.27 -8.77
N MET A 86 -0.43 -5.13 -9.23
CA MET A 86 -0.29 -5.59 -10.61
C MET A 86 -1.12 -6.86 -10.84
N VAL A 87 -2.43 -6.74 -10.65
CA VAL A 87 -3.38 -7.87 -10.68
C VAL A 87 -4.58 -7.57 -11.56
N TYR A 88 -5.23 -8.60 -12.08
CA TYR A 88 -6.51 -8.50 -12.76
C TYR A 88 -7.63 -8.32 -11.73
N ARG A 89 -8.48 -7.31 -11.92
CA ARG A 89 -9.59 -6.94 -11.00
C ARG A 89 -9.12 -6.70 -9.55
N PRO A 90 -8.31 -5.65 -9.32
CA PRO A 90 -7.75 -5.35 -8.00
C PRO A 90 -8.82 -5.05 -6.95
N ASP A 91 -10.03 -4.64 -7.35
CA ASP A 91 -11.16 -4.37 -6.46
C ASP A 91 -11.51 -5.56 -5.54
N HIS A 92 -11.24 -6.79 -5.98
CA HIS A 92 -11.49 -7.99 -5.18
C HIS A 92 -10.45 -8.22 -4.07
N LEU A 93 -9.28 -7.58 -4.14
CA LEU A 93 -8.17 -7.81 -3.21
C LEU A 93 -7.95 -6.65 -2.24
N ILE A 94 -8.43 -5.44 -2.55
CA ILE A 94 -8.19 -4.23 -1.76
C ILE A 94 -8.51 -4.45 -0.27
N GLU A 95 -9.68 -5.01 0.06
CA GLU A 95 -10.09 -5.22 1.44
C GLU A 95 -9.10 -6.09 2.23
N ALA A 96 -8.60 -7.16 1.61
CA ALA A 96 -7.60 -8.03 2.25
C ALA A 96 -6.30 -7.27 2.54
N PHE A 97 -5.81 -6.46 1.61
CA PHE A 97 -4.59 -5.66 1.82
C PHE A 97 -4.79 -4.55 2.85
N VAL A 98 -5.95 -3.91 2.88
CA VAL A 98 -6.30 -2.92 3.93
C VAL A 98 -6.28 -3.58 5.31
N ILE A 99 -6.92 -4.74 5.46
CA ILE A 99 -6.97 -5.48 6.73
C ILE A 99 -5.55 -5.93 7.15
N SER A 100 -4.71 -6.35 6.22
CA SER A 100 -3.32 -6.75 6.48
C SER A 100 -2.37 -5.57 6.76
N GLY A 101 -2.86 -4.34 6.78
CA GLY A 101 -2.12 -3.16 7.24
C GLY A 101 -1.43 -2.36 6.13
N ALA A 102 -1.92 -2.44 4.89
CA ALA A 102 -1.49 -1.53 3.82
C ALA A 102 -1.82 -0.07 4.20
N ASN A 103 -0.85 0.82 4.00
CA ASN A 103 -1.04 2.25 4.26
C ASN A 103 -1.32 3.03 2.97
N LEU A 104 -0.79 2.54 1.84
CA LEU A 104 -1.04 3.03 0.50
C LEU A 104 -1.33 1.83 -0.41
N ILE A 105 -2.33 1.96 -1.26
CA ILE A 105 -2.63 0.98 -2.32
C ILE A 105 -2.66 1.72 -3.65
N THR A 106 -1.88 1.23 -4.61
CA THR A 106 -1.85 1.69 -6.00
C THR A 106 -2.36 0.59 -6.92
N VAL A 107 -3.06 0.99 -7.98
CA VAL A 107 -3.67 0.08 -8.95
C VAL A 107 -3.40 0.59 -10.37
N HIS A 108 -3.33 -0.34 -11.32
CA HIS A 108 -3.35 0.00 -12.73
C HIS A 108 -4.77 0.33 -13.21
N ALA A 109 -4.92 1.48 -13.88
CA ALA A 109 -6.20 1.90 -14.41
C ALA A 109 -6.76 0.91 -15.44
N GLU A 110 -5.87 0.31 -16.22
CA GLU A 110 -6.13 -0.69 -17.26
C GLU A 110 -6.70 -2.00 -16.68
N ALA A 111 -6.36 -2.32 -15.43
CA ALA A 111 -6.88 -3.50 -14.75
C ALA A 111 -8.26 -3.26 -14.09
N CYS A 112 -8.77 -2.03 -14.11
CA CYS A 112 -9.98 -1.63 -13.40
C CYS A 112 -11.14 -1.35 -14.37
N PRO A 113 -12.14 -2.25 -14.49
CA PRO A 113 -13.34 -1.99 -15.29
C PRO A 113 -14.08 -0.71 -14.86
N HIS A 114 -14.02 -0.38 -13.57
CA HIS A 114 -14.62 0.82 -12.98
C HIS A 114 -13.63 1.51 -12.03
N LEU A 115 -12.60 2.17 -12.57
CA LEU A 115 -11.53 2.81 -11.79
C LEU A 115 -12.03 3.66 -10.61
N MET A 116 -13.05 4.51 -10.81
CA MET A 116 -13.57 5.35 -9.73
C MET A 116 -14.10 4.54 -8.54
N ARG A 117 -14.78 3.41 -8.80
CA ARG A 117 -15.25 2.51 -7.74
C ARG A 117 -14.06 1.88 -7.02
N THR A 118 -13.05 1.41 -7.75
CA THR A 118 -11.83 0.85 -7.17
C THR A 118 -11.14 1.86 -6.25
N LEU A 119 -10.98 3.12 -6.68
CA LEU A 119 -10.40 4.19 -5.86
C LEU A 119 -11.23 4.54 -4.63
N GLN A 120 -12.55 4.35 -4.66
CA GLN A 120 -13.41 4.55 -3.49
C GLN A 120 -13.21 3.46 -2.43
N LEU A 121 -12.76 2.26 -2.81
CA LEU A 121 -12.43 1.19 -1.84
C LEU A 121 -11.09 1.42 -1.14
N ILE A 122 -10.21 2.25 -1.71
CA ILE A 122 -8.87 2.55 -1.17
C ILE A 122 -8.91 3.74 -0.17
N ARG A 123 -9.90 4.64 -0.33
CA ARG A 123 -10.05 5.86 0.48
C ARG A 123 -10.66 5.59 1.85
#